data_AF-A0A2T3JQK3-F1
#
_entry.id   AF-A0A2T3JQK3-F1
#
_cell.length_a   1.000
_cell.length_b   1.000
_cell.length_c   1.000
_cell.angle_alpha   90.00
_cell.angle_beta   90.00
_cell.angle_gamma   90.00
#
_symmetry.space_group_name_H-M   'P 1'
#
loop_
_entity.id
_entity.type
_entity.pdbx_description
1 polymer ?
#
loop_
_entity_poly.entity_id
_entity_poly.type
_entity_poly.pdbx_seq_one_letter_code
_entity_poly.pdbx_strand_id
1 'polypeptide(L)' 'MKLDFSGLNKQTQKSFGDQRAIIKRVMQGKQVLCEECKQPLLLVTPEASDKPGISCKKGCTNIELDFA' A
#
# COMPACT_ATOMS: atom_id res chain seq x y z
N MET A 1 -12.84 -2.15 31.84
CA MET A 1 -12.95 -1.41 30.55
C MET A 1 -13.02 -2.46 29.44
N LYS A 2 -14.17 -2.61 28.76
CA LYS A 2 -14.36 -3.60 27.70
C LYS A 2 -13.84 -2.97 26.41
N LEU A 3 -12.65 -3.37 25.96
CA LEU A 3 -12.06 -2.88 24.72
C LEU A 3 -12.91 -3.41 23.57
N ASP A 4 -13.71 -2.54 22.96
CA ASP A 4 -14.53 -2.89 21.81
C ASP A 4 -13.67 -2.85 20.54
N PHE A 5 -13.15 -4.01 20.15
CA PHE A 5 -12.33 -4.19 18.95
C PHE A 5 -13.16 -4.34 17.67
N SER A 6 -14.50 -4.28 17.76
CA SER A 6 -15.39 -4.50 16.62
C SER A 6 -15.27 -3.39 15.57
N GLY A 7 -15.02 -2.14 16.02
CA GLY A 7 -14.76 -1.00 15.15
C GLY A 7 -13.42 -1.10 14.42
N LEU A 8 -12.37 -1.51 15.14
CA LEU A 8 -11.03 -1.74 14.58
C LEU A 8 -11.06 -2.82 13.50
N ASN A 9 -11.77 -3.92 13.74
CA ASN A 9 -11.82 -5.03 12.78
C ASN A 9 -12.42 -4.64 11.42
N LYS A 10 -13.46 -3.78 11.42
CA LYS A 10 -14.09 -3.27 10.19
C LYS A 10 -13.18 -2.29 9.44
N GLN A 11 -12.48 -1.44 10.18
CA GLN A 11 -11.55 -0.47 9.60
C GLN A 11 -10.36 -1.18 8.95
N THR A 12 -9.87 -2.22 9.60
CA THR A 12 -8.81 -3.11 9.11
C THR A 12 -9.23 -3.87 7.85
N GLN A 13 -10.45 -4.44 7.80
CA GLN A 13 -10.94 -5.13 6.59
C GLN A 13 -11.04 -4.21 5.36
N LYS A 14 -11.53 -2.97 5.53
CA LYS A 14 -11.56 -1.99 4.44
C LYS A 14 -10.14 -1.61 4.00
N SER A 15 -9.26 -1.33 4.96
CA SER A 15 -7.85 -1.01 4.69
C SER A 15 -7.15 -2.09 3.87
N PHE A 16 -7.40 -3.38 4.15
CA PHE A 16 -6.81 -4.46 3.35
C PHE A 16 -7.39 -4.55 1.93
N GLY A 17 -8.70 -4.34 1.77
CA GLY A 17 -9.33 -4.30 0.46
C GLY A 17 -8.79 -3.17 -0.41
N ASP A 18 -8.66 -1.98 0.18
CA ASP A 18 -8.17 -0.78 -0.48
C ASP A 18 -6.68 -0.92 -0.83
N GLN A 19 -5.86 -1.44 0.08
CA GLN A 19 -4.45 -1.77 -0.19
C GLN A 19 -4.31 -2.75 -1.36
N ARG A 20 -5.11 -3.83 -1.41
CA ARG A 20 -5.07 -4.80 -2.52
C ARG A 20 -5.49 -4.19 -3.85
N ALA A 21 -6.48 -3.29 -3.85
CA ALA A 21 -6.91 -2.58 -5.04
C ALA A 21 -5.83 -1.63 -5.56
N ILE A 22 -5.14 -0.92 -4.66
CA ILE A 22 -3.98 -0.06 -4.98
C ILE A 22 -2.87 -0.89 -5.62
N ILE A 23 -2.46 -2.00 -4.99
CA ILE A 23 -1.41 -2.89 -5.51
C ILE A 23 -1.76 -3.34 -6.93
N LYS A 24 -2.98 -3.84 -7.13
CA LYS A 24 -3.44 -4.30 -8.45
C LYS A 24 -3.39 -3.19 -9.51
N ARG A 25 -3.78 -1.96 -9.16
CA ARG A 25 -3.74 -0.83 -10.11
C ARG A 25 -2.30 -0.45 -10.47
N VAL A 26 -1.40 -0.38 -9.49
CA VAL A 26 0.01 -0.06 -9.73
C VAL A 26 0.67 -1.16 -10.58
N MET A 27 0.42 -2.44 -10.29
CA MET A 27 0.92 -3.56 -11.11
C MET A 27 0.36 -3.59 -12.54
N GLN A 28 -0.84 -3.04 -12.76
CA GLN A 28 -1.41 -2.84 -14.09
C GLN A 28 -0.78 -1.65 -14.86
N GLY A 29 0.22 -0.97 -14.28
CA GLY A 29 0.81 0.23 -14.84
C GLY A 29 -0.10 1.47 -14.72
N LYS A 30 -1.18 1.41 -13.93
CA LYS A 30 -2.02 2.58 -13.69
C LYS A 30 -1.35 3.48 -12.68
N GLN A 31 -1.36 4.78 -12.96
CA GLN A 31 -0.90 5.78 -12.02
C GLN A 31 -1.87 5.86 -10.84
N VAL A 32 -1.37 5.59 -9.63
CA VAL A 32 -2.10 5.76 -8.37
C VAL A 32 -1.37 6.82 -7.55
N LEU A 33 -2.10 7.77 -6.98
CA LEU A 33 -1.52 8.79 -6.11
C LEU A 33 -1.61 8.34 -4.65
N CYS A 34 -0.56 8.63 -3.89
CA CYS A 34 -0.56 8.48 -2.44
C CYS A 34 -1.61 9.40 -1.81
N GLU A 35 -2.41 8.88 -0.88
CA GLU A 35 -3.49 9.65 -0.25
C GLU A 35 -2.96 10.78 0.65
N GLU A 36 -1.77 10.62 1.22
CA GLU A 36 -1.17 11.62 2.13
C GLU A 36 -0.44 12.74 1.39
N CYS A 37 0.45 12.40 0.46
CA CYS A 37 1.32 13.37 -0.21
C CYS A 37 0.88 13.71 -1.63
N LYS A 38 -0.13 13.03 -2.18
CA LYS A 38 -0.63 13.18 -3.55
C LYS A 38 0.43 12.94 -4.64
N GLN A 39 1.57 12.36 -4.28
CA GLN A 39 2.61 11.96 -5.23
C GLN A 39 2.28 10.60 -5.84
N PRO A 40 2.75 10.30 -7.06
CA PRO A 40 2.58 8.98 -7.65
C PRO A 40 3.25 7.89 -6.78
N LEU A 41 2.53 6.78 -6.61
CA LEU A 41 3.08 5.53 -6.11
C LEU A 41 3.89 4.87 -7.22
N LEU A 42 5.09 4.43 -6.86
CA LEU A 42 6.07 3.84 -7.76
C LEU A 42 6.27 2.38 -7.36
N LEU A 43 6.41 1.52 -8.36
CA LEU A 43 6.83 0.15 -8.16
C LEU A 43 8.35 0.12 -7.96
N VAL A 44 8.78 -0.40 -6.82
CA VAL A 44 10.18 -0.71 -6.51
C VAL A 44 10.40 -2.18 -6.85
N THR A 45 11.20 -2.44 -7.87
CA THR A 45 11.54 -3.81 -8.26
C THR A 45 12.67 -4.37 -7.39
N PRO A 46 12.81 -5.71 -7.29
CA PRO A 46 13.91 -6.34 -6.56
C PRO A 46 15.30 -5.93 -7.07
N GLU A 47 15.41 -5.59 -8.36
CA GLU A 47 16.64 -5.09 -8.97
C GLU A 47 17.04 -3.68 -8.47
N ALA A 48 16.06 -2.90 -8.02
CA ALA A 48 16.24 -1.53 -7.57
C ALA A 48 16.44 -1.41 -6.05
N SER A 49 15.96 -2.38 -5.27
CA SER A 49 16.06 -2.36 -3.81
C SER A 49 15.87 -3.73 -3.18
N ASP A 50 16.56 -3.97 -2.05
CA ASP A 50 16.36 -5.13 -1.17
C ASP A 50 14.95 -5.20 -0.56
N LYS A 51 14.16 -4.12 -0.68
CA LYS A 51 12.76 -4.04 -0.24
C LYS A 51 11.86 -3.73 -1.43
N PRO A 52 11.60 -4.72 -2.29
CA PRO A 52 10.74 -4.51 -3.43
C PRO A 52 9.28 -4.34 -2.97
N GLY A 53 8.51 -3.55 -3.72
CA GLY A 53 7.21 -3.11 -3.24
C GLY A 53 6.63 -1.93 -3.99
N ILE A 54 5.72 -1.22 -3.34
CA ILE A 54 5.10 0.01 -3.83
C ILE A 54 5.33 1.10 -2.81
N SER A 55 5.99 2.19 -3.22
CA SER A 55 6.23 3.33 -2.35
C SER A 55 6.08 4.67 -3.06
N CYS A 56 5.74 5.72 -2.32
CA CYS A 56 5.86 7.09 -2.83
C CYS A 56 7.24 7.68 -2.48
N LYS A 57 7.67 8.70 -3.23
CA LYS A 57 8.99 9.34 -3.02
C LYS A 57 9.19 9.90 -1.60
N LYS A 58 8.11 10.28 -0.92
CA LYS A 58 8.13 10.79 0.46
C LYS A 58 8.15 9.67 1.53
N GLY A 59 7.80 8.43 1.17
CA GLY A 59 7.72 7.30 2.10
C GLY A 59 6.44 7.21 2.93
N CYS A 60 5.39 7.97 2.59
CA CYS A 60 4.09 7.94 3.27
C CYS A 60 3.40 6.57 3.14
N THR A 61 3.31 6.07 1.91
CA THR A 61 2.85 4.70 1.63
C THR A 61 4.06 3.87 1.33
N ASN A 62 4.24 2.77 2.06
CA ASN A 62 5.23 1.75 1.78
C ASN A 62 4.57 0.38 1.92
N ILE A 63 4.45 -0.33 0.82
CA ILE A 63 3.86 -1.65 0.74
C ILE A 63 4.95 -2.58 0.24
N GLU A 64 5.56 -3.35 1.14
CA GLU A 64 6.52 -4.39 0.76
C GLU A 64 5.77 -5.52 0.05
N LEU A 65 6.27 -5.92 -1.11
CA LEU A 65 5.73 -7.02 -1.90
C LEU A 65 6.75 -8.14 -1.93
N ASP A 66 6.27 -9.36 -1.73
CA ASP A 66 7.09 -10.56 -1.91
C ASP A 66 7.08 -10.94 -3.40
N PHE A 67 8.28 -11.04 -3.99
CA PHE A 67 8.50 -11.39 -5.40
C PHE A 67 9.05 -12.82 -5.57
N ALA A 68 8.93 -13.67 -4.53
CA ALA A 68 9.37 -15.07 -4.55
C ALA A 68 8.68 -15.96 -5.62
#